data_AF-A0A2S2DDG5-F1
#
_entry.id   AF-A0A2S2DDG5-F1
#
_cell.length_a   1.000
_cell.length_b   1.000
_cell.length_c   1.000
_cell.angle_alpha   90.00
_cell.angle_beta   90.00
_cell.angle_gamma   90.00
#
_symmetry.space_group_name_H-M   'P 1'
#
loop_
_entity.id
_entity.type
_entity.pdbx_description
1 polymer ?
#
loop_
_entity_poly.entity_id
_entity_poly.type
_entity_poly.pdbx_seq_one_letter_code
_entity_poly.pdbx_strand_id
1 'polypeptide(L)'
;MTRASHDIEARLTNWSRWATESERRIEVSPTGKMIDRAKIAAGIIEDKSGERRNVDEADAQLIESNMRILLPKYRVILKWHYIKRANRGVVCRKMGIDHRPASIFDDLLRKAHETIEALVNTDKGIVG
;
A
#
# COMPACT_ATOMS: atom_id res chain seq x y z
N MET A 1 -17.25 -4.37 22.89
CA MET A 1 -16.68 -5.26 21.85
C MET A 1 -15.51 -4.54 21.21
N THR A 2 -14.30 -4.79 21.70
CA THR A 2 -13.08 -4.06 21.32
C THR A 2 -11.99 -5.06 20.97
N ARG A 3 -11.68 -5.20 19.67
CA ARG A 3 -10.43 -5.84 19.24
C ARG A 3 -9.90 -5.12 18.00
N ALA A 4 -9.28 -3.97 18.24
CA ALA A 4 -8.59 -3.15 17.24
C ALA A 4 -7.21 -3.74 16.87
N SER A 5 -7.13 -5.05 16.60
CA SER A 5 -5.91 -5.69 16.10
C SER A 5 -6.27 -6.93 15.27
N HIS A 6 -5.56 -7.12 14.15
CA HIS A 6 -5.40 -8.38 13.37
C HIS A 6 -6.24 -8.60 12.11
N ASP A 7 -6.43 -7.60 11.24
CA ASP A 7 -6.64 -7.90 9.82
C ASP A 7 -5.51 -7.29 8.99
N ILE A 8 -4.63 -8.15 8.48
CA ILE A 8 -3.51 -7.74 7.64
C ILE A 8 -3.99 -7.07 6.34
N GLU A 9 -5.17 -7.42 5.83
CA GLU A 9 -5.72 -6.80 4.61
C GLU A 9 -6.10 -5.34 4.84
N ALA A 10 -6.72 -5.02 5.98
CA ALA A 10 -7.02 -3.66 6.38
C ALA A 10 -5.74 -2.80 6.53
N ARG A 11 -4.69 -3.39 7.12
CA ARG A 11 -3.37 -2.72 7.29
C ARG A 11 -2.66 -2.50 5.96
N LEU A 12 -2.68 -3.50 5.07
CA LEU A 12 -2.17 -3.36 3.70
C LEU A 12 -2.98 -2.35 2.88
N THR A 13 -4.28 -2.25 3.13
CA THR A 13 -5.14 -1.21 2.55
C THR A 13 -4.75 0.18 3.07
N ASN A 14 -4.52 0.34 4.37
CA ASN A 14 -3.98 1.58 4.96
C ASN A 14 -2.62 1.95 4.35
N TRP A 15 -1.68 1.00 4.31
CA TRP A 15 -0.38 1.15 3.67
C TRP A 15 -0.49 1.57 2.20
N SER A 16 -1.40 0.99 1.42
CA SER A 16 -1.56 1.33 0.01
C SER A 16 -2.01 2.77 -0.22
N ARG A 17 -2.87 3.30 0.67
CA ARG A 17 -3.31 4.70 0.66
C ARG A 17 -2.14 5.62 0.96
N TRP A 18 -1.36 5.29 1.99
CA TRP A 18 -0.14 6.01 2.37
C TRP A 18 0.92 5.99 1.26
N ALA A 19 1.16 4.84 0.63
CA ALA A 19 2.17 4.67 -0.40
C ALA A 19 1.80 5.40 -1.70
N THR A 20 0.52 5.36 -2.11
CA THR A 20 0.03 6.09 -3.29
C THR A 20 0.13 7.60 -3.09
N GLU A 21 -0.19 8.09 -1.89
CA GLU A 21 -0.03 9.49 -1.53
C GLU A 21 1.45 9.89 -1.50
N SER A 22 2.32 9.02 -0.99
CA SER A 22 3.78 9.22 -1.00
C SER A 22 4.35 9.26 -2.43
N GLU A 23 3.93 8.36 -3.33
CA GLU A 23 4.30 8.39 -4.76
C GLU A 23 3.90 9.72 -5.40
N ARG A 24 2.67 10.20 -5.17
CA ARG A 24 2.22 11.51 -5.65
C ARG A 24 3.08 12.65 -5.13
N ARG A 25 3.44 12.66 -3.84
CA ARG A 25 4.25 13.73 -3.24
C ARG A 25 5.65 13.85 -3.89
N ILE A 26 6.21 12.75 -4.39
CA ILE A 26 7.50 12.73 -5.09
C ILE A 26 7.34 13.27 -6.52
N GLU A 27 6.23 12.98 -7.19
CA GLU A 27 5.99 13.39 -8.59
C GLU A 27 5.59 14.86 -8.77
N VAL A 28 5.09 15.56 -7.74
CA VAL A 28 4.73 16.98 -7.88
C VAL A 28 5.98 17.87 -7.81
N SER A 29 6.38 18.41 -8.97
CA SER A 29 7.45 19.41 -9.06
C SER A 29 7.10 20.68 -8.26
N PRO A 30 8.10 21.45 -7.78
CA PRO A 30 7.87 22.73 -7.10
C PRO A 30 6.97 23.68 -7.91
N THR A 31 7.15 23.71 -9.23
CA THR A 31 6.33 24.50 -10.16
C THR A 31 4.89 23.99 -10.22
N GLY A 32 4.67 22.67 -10.22
CA GLY A 32 3.34 22.08 -10.16
C GLY A 32 2.57 22.53 -8.90
N LYS A 33 3.24 22.52 -7.74
CA LYS A 33 2.64 23.00 -6.48
C LYS A 33 2.26 24.49 -6.52
N MET A 34 3.06 25.32 -7.20
CA MET A 34 2.75 26.75 -7.37
C MET A 34 1.53 26.97 -8.28
N ILE A 35 1.44 26.23 -9.39
CA ILE A 35 0.30 26.31 -10.31
C ILE A 35 -0.97 25.84 -9.60
N ASP A 36 -0.92 24.75 -8.85
CA ASP A 36 -2.07 24.25 -8.11
C ASP A 36 -2.51 25.25 -7.02
N ARG A 37 -1.58 25.86 -6.29
CA ARG A 37 -1.88 26.95 -5.34
C ARG A 37 -2.55 28.15 -6.01
N ALA A 38 -2.07 28.54 -7.20
CA ALA A 38 -2.67 29.63 -7.95
C ALA A 38 -4.10 29.29 -8.41
N LYS A 39 -4.35 28.04 -8.84
CA LYS A 39 -5.68 27.57 -9.22
C LYS A 39 -6.65 27.48 -8.04
N ILE A 40 -6.17 27.07 -6.87
CA ILE A 40 -6.95 27.05 -5.62
C ILE A 40 -7.32 28.48 -5.22
N ALA A 41 -6.35 29.40 -5.20
CA ALA A 41 -6.59 30.81 -4.87
C ALA A 41 -7.57 31.49 -5.85
N ALA A 42 -7.55 31.07 -7.12
CA ALA A 42 -8.47 31.54 -8.15
C ALA A 42 -9.85 30.84 -8.14
N GLY A 43 -10.08 29.89 -7.23
CA GLY A 43 -11.34 29.13 -7.15
C GLY A 43 -11.60 28.17 -8.32
N ILE A 44 -10.56 27.87 -9.12
CA ILE A 44 -10.66 26.98 -10.28
C ILE A 44 -10.70 25.51 -9.84
N ILE A 45 -10.02 25.18 -8.74
CA ILE A 45 -9.96 23.83 -8.16
C ILE A 45 -10.25 23.95 -6.66
N GLU A 46 -11.04 23.03 -6.13
CA GLU A 46 -11.30 22.93 -4.69
C GLU A 46 -10.03 22.56 -3.91
N ASP A 47 -9.81 23.20 -2.76
CA ASP A 47 -8.75 22.81 -1.84
C ASP A 47 -9.12 21.50 -1.13
N LYS A 48 -8.58 20.39 -1.64
CA LYS A 48 -8.70 19.06 -1.02
C LYS A 48 -7.55 18.73 -0.08
N SER A 49 -6.67 19.68 0.22
CA SER A 49 -5.50 19.47 1.10
C SER A 49 -5.90 19.06 2.52
N GLY A 50 -7.13 19.40 2.94
CA GLY A 50 -7.72 19.05 4.24
C GLY A 50 -8.34 17.66 4.32
N GLU A 51 -8.65 16.99 3.20
CA GLU A 51 -9.08 15.58 3.19
C GLU A 51 -7.85 14.66 3.35
N ARG A 52 -7.12 14.84 4.46
CA ARG A 52 -6.24 13.78 4.97
C ARG A 52 -7.17 12.62 5.35
N ARG A 53 -7.42 11.75 4.38
CA ARG A 53 -8.05 10.44 4.63
C ARG A 53 -7.30 9.85 5.82
N ASN A 54 -8.04 9.49 6.87
CA ASN A 54 -7.51 8.89 8.10
C ASN A 54 -6.59 7.70 7.74
N VAL A 55 -5.29 8.00 7.59
CA VAL A 55 -4.23 7.04 7.31
C VAL A 55 -3.43 6.96 8.59
N ASP A 56 -3.31 5.76 9.12
CA ASP A 56 -2.40 5.50 10.23
C ASP A 56 -0.97 5.45 9.65
N GLU A 57 -0.27 6.57 9.76
CA GLU A 57 1.09 6.68 9.21
C GLU A 57 2.08 5.77 9.93
N ALA A 58 1.91 5.53 11.23
CA ALA A 58 2.81 4.67 12.00
C ALA A 58 2.68 3.22 11.57
N ASP A 59 1.45 2.74 11.40
CA ASP A 59 1.18 1.40 10.87
C ASP A 59 1.69 1.25 9.43
N ALA A 60 1.45 2.26 8.57
CA ALA A 60 1.91 2.24 7.19
C ALA A 60 3.44 2.20 7.08
N GLN A 61 4.16 2.98 7.89
CA GLN A 61 5.62 2.97 7.93
C GLN A 61 6.17 1.63 8.42
N LEU A 62 5.52 1.02 9.42
CA LEU A 62 5.88 -0.31 9.92
C LEU A 62 5.69 -1.39 8.85
N ILE A 63 4.63 -1.32 8.04
CA ILE A 63 4.45 -2.20 6.88
C ILE A 63 5.55 -1.94 5.84
N GLU A 64 5.84 -0.68 5.51
CA GLU A 64 6.83 -0.32 4.49
C GLU A 64 8.26 -0.76 4.87
N SER A 65 8.64 -0.66 6.15
CA SER A 65 9.94 -1.16 6.61
C SER A 65 10.04 -2.67 6.43
N ASN A 66 9.00 -3.41 6.82
CA ASN A 66 8.95 -4.87 6.71
C ASN A 66 8.80 -5.37 5.27
N MET A 67 8.20 -4.58 4.37
CA MET A 67 8.16 -4.87 2.93
C MET A 67 9.57 -5.03 2.34
N ARG A 68 10.58 -4.35 2.89
CA ARG A 68 11.99 -4.45 2.43
C ARG A 68 12.63 -5.79 2.76
N ILE A 69 12.09 -6.51 3.74
CA ILE A 69 12.57 -7.83 4.19
C ILE A 69 11.90 -8.96 3.40
N LEU A 70 10.66 -8.74 2.93
CA LEU A 70 9.94 -9.73 2.13
C LEU A 70 10.72 -10.15 0.87
N LEU A 71 10.55 -11.43 0.51
CA LEU A 71 10.95 -11.97 -0.77
C LEU A 71 10.43 -11.09 -1.92
N PRO A 72 11.23 -10.83 -2.97
CA PRO A 72 10.83 -9.96 -4.08
C PRO A 72 9.48 -10.35 -4.69
N LYS A 73 9.22 -11.67 -4.80
CA LYS A 73 7.96 -12.21 -5.32
C LYS A 73 6.74 -11.76 -4.49
N TYR A 74 6.84 -11.79 -3.16
CA TYR A 74 5.76 -11.36 -2.25
C TYR A 74 5.58 -9.85 -2.25
N ARG A 75 6.68 -9.10 -2.28
CA ARG A 75 6.61 -7.63 -2.40
C ARG A 75 5.91 -7.20 -3.69
N VAL A 76 6.25 -7.85 -4.81
CA VAL A 76 5.66 -7.54 -6.12
C VAL A 76 4.16 -7.82 -6.12
N ILE A 77 3.71 -9.00 -5.67
CA ILE A 77 2.27 -9.31 -5.66
C ILE A 77 1.48 -8.33 -4.79
N LEU A 78 2.00 -7.98 -3.60
CA LEU A 78 1.33 -7.03 -2.69
C LEU A 78 1.26 -5.62 -3.30
N LYS A 79 2.35 -5.12 -3.90
CA LYS A 79 2.35 -3.80 -4.59
C LYS A 79 1.36 -3.77 -5.75
N TRP A 80 1.34 -4.80 -6.58
CA TRP A 80 0.43 -4.85 -7.72
C TRP A 80 -1.03 -4.99 -7.30
N HIS A 81 -1.29 -5.77 -6.26
CA HIS A 81 -2.64 -5.98 -5.74
C HIS A 81 -3.19 -4.74 -5.03
N TYR A 82 -2.44 -4.17 -4.07
CA TYR A 82 -2.96 -3.09 -3.23
C TYR A 82 -2.70 -1.69 -3.79
N ILE A 83 -1.49 -1.39 -4.26
CA ILE A 83 -1.14 -0.04 -4.76
C ILE A 83 -1.68 0.15 -6.17
N LYS A 84 -1.33 -0.76 -7.09
CA LYS A 84 -1.72 -0.64 -8.50
C LYS A 84 -3.14 -1.14 -8.79
N ARG A 85 -3.80 -1.79 -7.83
CA ARG A 85 -5.18 -2.33 -7.95
C ARG A 85 -5.38 -3.16 -9.22
N ALA A 86 -4.33 -3.87 -9.64
CA ALA A 86 -4.36 -4.61 -10.88
C ALA A 86 -5.20 -5.87 -10.73
N ASN A 87 -5.93 -6.22 -11.79
CA ASN A 87 -6.66 -7.48 -11.81
C ASN A 87 -5.69 -8.67 -11.80
N ARG A 88 -6.20 -9.83 -11.38
CA ARG A 88 -5.43 -11.07 -11.24
C ARG A 88 -4.64 -11.45 -12.50
N GLY A 89 -5.26 -11.36 -13.68
CA GLY A 89 -4.60 -11.72 -14.94
C GLY A 89 -3.37 -10.86 -15.25
N VAL A 90 -3.47 -9.54 -14.98
CA VAL A 90 -2.37 -8.59 -15.14
C VAL A 90 -1.24 -8.92 -14.16
N VAL A 91 -1.56 -9.20 -12.90
CA VAL A 91 -0.54 -9.55 -11.91
C VAL A 91 0.15 -10.88 -12.26
N CYS A 92 -0.63 -11.90 -12.65
CA CYS A 92 -0.08 -13.18 -13.08
C CYS A 92 0.91 -13.02 -14.23
N ARG A 93 0.53 -12.29 -15.27
CA ARG A 93 1.38 -12.00 -16.44
C ARG A 93 2.64 -11.24 -16.03
N LYS A 94 2.53 -10.24 -15.17
CA LYS A 94 3.67 -9.44 -14.72
C LYS A 94 4.66 -10.27 -13.89
N MET A 95 4.16 -11.24 -13.15
CA MET A 95 4.95 -12.12 -12.30
C MET A 95 5.46 -13.38 -13.01
N GLY A 96 5.09 -13.61 -14.27
CA GLY A 96 5.42 -14.83 -14.99
C GLY A 96 4.86 -16.10 -14.32
N ILE A 97 3.74 -15.99 -13.61
CA ILE A 97 3.04 -17.13 -13.03
C ILE A 97 1.88 -17.55 -13.94
N ASP A 98 1.67 -18.85 -14.05
CA ASP A 98 0.55 -19.37 -14.81
C ASP A 98 -0.77 -18.89 -14.20
N HIS A 99 -1.66 -18.41 -15.06
CA HIS A 99 -2.98 -17.97 -14.64
C HIS A 99 -3.87 -19.16 -14.20
N ARG A 100 -3.44 -20.39 -14.50
CA ARG A 100 -4.14 -21.63 -14.18
C ARG A 100 -3.21 -22.63 -13.49
N PRO A 101 -3.68 -23.34 -12.45
CA PRO A 101 -5.00 -23.20 -11.82
C PRO A 101 -5.21 -21.84 -11.12
N ALA A 102 -6.48 -21.49 -10.89
CA ALA A 102 -6.85 -20.20 -10.32
C ALA A 102 -6.16 -19.95 -8.95
N SER A 103 -6.01 -21.03 -8.20
CA SER A 103 -5.43 -21.05 -6.86
C SER A 103 -3.98 -20.59 -6.77
N ILE A 104 -3.18 -20.64 -7.84
CA ILE A 104 -1.75 -20.24 -7.77
C ILE A 104 -1.60 -18.80 -7.26
N PHE A 105 -2.44 -17.90 -7.77
CA PHE A 105 -2.41 -16.50 -7.35
C PHE A 105 -2.87 -16.35 -5.91
N ASP A 106 -3.98 -16.99 -5.56
CA ASP A 106 -4.59 -16.87 -4.23
C ASP A 106 -3.68 -17.46 -3.16
N ASP A 107 -3.05 -18.61 -3.42
CA ASP A 107 -2.04 -19.21 -2.56
C ASP A 107 -0.83 -18.32 -2.39
N LEU A 108 -0.39 -17.66 -3.46
CA LEU A 108 0.75 -16.76 -3.42
C LEU A 108 0.45 -15.48 -2.64
N LEU A 109 -0.74 -14.92 -2.83
CA LEU A 109 -1.20 -13.73 -2.11
C LEU A 109 -1.38 -14.05 -0.63
N ARG A 110 -2.00 -15.19 -0.30
CA ARG A 110 -2.16 -15.67 1.07
C ARG A 110 -0.81 -15.86 1.77
N LYS A 111 0.15 -16.54 1.13
CA LYS A 111 1.52 -16.69 1.67
C LYS A 111 2.20 -15.34 1.89
N ALA A 112 1.98 -14.39 0.97
CA ALA A 112 2.50 -13.04 1.13
C ALA A 112 1.88 -12.32 2.35
N HIS A 113 0.56 -12.44 2.56
CA HIS A 113 -0.14 -11.93 3.74
C HIS A 113 0.40 -12.54 5.04
N GLU A 114 0.48 -13.88 5.11
CA GLU A 114 1.00 -14.61 6.29
C GLU A 114 2.44 -14.18 6.61
N THR A 115 3.28 -14.01 5.58
CA THR A 115 4.69 -13.64 5.77
C THR A 115 4.83 -12.22 6.31
N ILE A 116 4.11 -11.24 5.74
CA ILE A 116 4.21 -9.85 6.20
C ILE A 116 3.59 -9.69 7.60
N GLU A 117 2.50 -10.39 7.89
CA GLU A 117 1.90 -10.39 9.21
C GLU A 117 2.86 -10.94 10.27
N ALA A 118 3.52 -12.07 9.98
CA ALA A 118 4.51 -12.65 10.88
C ALA A 118 5.66 -11.69 11.19
N LEU A 119 6.25 -11.07 10.16
CA LEU A 119 7.35 -10.11 10.31
C LEU A 119 6.95 -8.91 11.19
N VAL A 120 5.77 -8.36 10.91
CA VAL A 120 5.28 -7.17 11.61
C VAL A 120 4.90 -7.50 13.07
N ASN A 121 4.42 -8.70 13.34
CA ASN A 121 4.15 -9.16 14.71
C ASN A 121 5.45 -9.42 15.48
N THR A 122 6.50 -9.91 14.82
CA THR A 122 7.84 -10.03 15.43
C THR A 122 8.41 -8.67 15.81
N ASP A 123 8.34 -7.67 14.92
CA ASP A 123 8.81 -6.31 15.23
C ASP A 123 8.06 -5.67 16.41
N LYS A 124 6.75 -5.90 16.50
CA LYS A 124 5.94 -5.44 17.65
C LYS A 124 6.37 -6.08 18.97
N GLY A 125 6.84 -7.32 18.95
CA GLY A 125 7.30 -8.04 20.13
C GLY A 125 8.66 -7.59 20.66
N ILE A 126 9.45 -6.84 19.87
CA ILE A 126 10.78 -6.34 20.25
C ILE A 126 10.68 -4.95 20.93
N VAL A 127 9.58 -4.23 20.74
CA VAL A 127 9.36 -2.88 21.28
C VAL A 127 8.44 -2.90 22.52
N GLY A 128 8.07 -4.09 23.02
CA GLY A 128 7.22 -4.30 24.20
C GLY A 128 7.98 -4.56 25.48
#